data_AF-A0A0S3QYI7-F1
#
_entry.id   AF-A0A0S3QYI7-F1
#
_cell.length_a   1.000
_cell.length_b   1.000
_cell.length_c   1.000
_cell.angle_alpha   90.00
_cell.angle_beta   90.00
_cell.angle_gamma   90.00
#
_symmetry.space_group_name_H-M   'P 1'
#
loop_
_entity.id
_entity.type
_entity.pdbx_description
1 polymer ?
#
loop_
_entity_poly.entity_id
_entity_poly.type
_entity_poly.pdbx_seq_one_letter_code
_entity_poly.pdbx_strand_id
1 'polypeptide(L)'
;MLSLSVASSSSSTISFLPKPLPFKSSFTGIQLRRTTTCSVPLTKRTASMPVVMMAKRVEELKEIRQLTTEQINEEVIDLKGELVMLRLQKSARNEFKSSEFGRMRKRIARMLTVKREREIEEGIGKRLSRKLDKKWKKSIVVRPPPSLKKLREEEAAAEAAEAEKAA
;
A
#
# COMPACT_ATOMS: atom_id res chain seq x y z
N MET A 1 -60.27 19.19 28.26
CA MET A 1 -59.71 19.51 26.93
C MET A 1 -58.86 20.77 27.07
N LEU A 2 -57.54 20.63 27.24
CA LEU A 2 -56.56 21.71 27.02
C LEU A 2 -55.20 21.02 26.79
N SER A 3 -54.83 20.91 25.53
CA SER A 3 -53.55 20.39 25.04
C SER A 3 -52.56 21.55 24.92
N LEU A 4 -51.42 21.44 25.61
CA LEU A 4 -50.30 22.37 25.47
C LEU A 4 -49.25 21.77 24.52
N SER A 5 -49.05 22.42 23.38
CA SER A 5 -47.98 22.15 22.43
C SER A 5 -46.73 22.94 22.85
N VAL A 6 -45.58 22.26 22.97
CA VAL A 6 -44.27 22.91 23.13
C VAL A 6 -43.41 22.58 21.90
N ALA A 7 -43.08 23.62 21.15
CA ALA A 7 -42.21 23.55 19.98
C ALA A 7 -40.78 23.17 20.39
N SER A 8 -40.20 22.21 19.67
CA SER A 8 -38.82 21.75 19.86
C SER A 8 -37.85 22.68 19.10
N SER A 9 -36.88 23.23 19.82
CA SER A 9 -35.89 24.18 19.30
C SER A 9 -34.83 23.50 18.43
N SER A 10 -34.71 23.95 17.19
CA SER A 10 -33.60 23.67 16.28
C SER A 10 -32.32 24.37 16.77
N SER A 11 -31.40 23.60 17.37
CA SER A 11 -30.09 24.12 17.79
C SER A 11 -29.13 24.20 16.60
N SER A 12 -28.96 25.41 16.08
CA SER A 12 -27.95 25.76 15.08
C SER A 12 -26.55 25.73 15.73
N THR A 13 -25.72 24.76 15.34
CA THR A 13 -24.30 24.73 15.75
C THR A 13 -23.52 25.79 14.97
N ILE A 14 -23.36 26.96 15.57
CA ILE A 14 -22.45 28.01 15.11
C ILE A 14 -21.01 27.48 15.26
N SER A 15 -20.34 27.21 14.15
CA SER A 15 -18.91 26.88 14.14
C SER A 15 -18.12 28.18 14.30
N PHE A 16 -17.53 28.38 15.47
CA PHE A 16 -16.52 29.42 15.66
C PHE A 16 -15.28 29.04 14.85
N LEU A 17 -15.08 29.69 13.71
CA LEU A 17 -13.81 29.66 12.99
C LEU A 17 -12.75 30.42 13.81
N PRO A 18 -11.56 29.86 14.10
CA PRO A 18 -10.50 30.65 14.69
C PRO A 18 -10.03 31.70 13.69
N LYS A 19 -9.91 32.95 14.15
CA LYS A 19 -9.39 34.07 13.36
C LYS A 19 -7.95 33.74 12.92
N PRO A 20 -7.58 33.89 11.63
CA PRO A 20 -6.24 33.55 11.20
C PRO A 20 -5.23 34.50 11.84
N LEU A 21 -4.27 33.95 12.59
CA LEU A 21 -3.12 34.70 13.07
C LEU A 21 -2.28 35.13 11.86
N PRO A 22 -1.93 36.42 11.72
CA PRO A 22 -1.07 36.86 10.64
C PRO A 22 0.33 36.27 10.85
N PHE A 23 0.71 35.31 10.02
CA PHE A 23 2.07 34.79 9.97
C PHE A 23 2.97 35.91 9.42
N LYS A 24 3.60 36.68 10.31
CA LYS A 24 4.58 37.70 9.92
C LYS A 24 5.85 36.99 9.46
N SER A 25 5.97 36.72 8.16
CA SER A 25 7.24 36.31 7.56
C SER A 25 8.08 37.56 7.26
N SER A 26 9.35 37.60 7.69
CA SER A 26 10.32 38.65 7.31
C SER A 26 10.92 38.45 5.91
N PHE A 27 10.36 37.53 5.12
CA PHE A 27 10.88 37.21 3.78
C PHE A 27 10.43 38.27 2.77
N THR A 28 11.40 38.99 2.22
CA THR A 28 11.25 40.07 1.23
C THR A 28 11.18 39.58 -0.23
N GLY A 29 11.03 38.28 -0.46
CA GLY A 29 10.84 37.72 -1.80
C GLY A 29 9.39 37.82 -2.30
N ILE A 30 9.18 37.49 -3.58
CA ILE A 30 7.86 37.48 -4.24
C ILE A 30 6.92 36.52 -3.49
N GLN A 31 5.99 37.08 -2.72
CA GLN A 31 4.93 36.32 -2.07
C GLN A 31 3.87 35.97 -3.11
N LEU A 32 3.95 34.76 -3.67
CA LEU A 32 2.82 34.14 -4.34
C LEU A 32 1.73 33.90 -3.29
N ARG A 33 0.81 34.86 -3.16
CA ARG A 33 -0.40 34.71 -2.33
C ARG A 33 -1.15 33.48 -2.85
N ARG A 34 -1.03 32.35 -2.16
CA ARG A 34 -1.91 31.21 -2.36
C ARG A 34 -3.26 31.55 -1.74
N THR A 35 -4.07 32.35 -2.45
CA THR A 35 -5.51 32.44 -2.19
C THR A 35 -6.15 31.17 -2.74
N THR A 36 -5.94 30.06 -2.05
CA THR A 36 -6.67 28.82 -2.30
C THR A 36 -7.13 28.25 -0.97
N THR A 37 -8.16 28.84 -0.39
CA THR A 37 -9.17 28.03 0.29
C THR A 37 -9.93 27.25 -0.78
N CYS A 38 -9.28 26.26 -1.38
CA CYS A 38 -10.01 25.21 -2.08
C CYS A 38 -10.70 24.38 -1.00
N SER A 39 -11.87 24.86 -0.55
CA SER A 39 -12.83 24.03 0.16
C SER A 39 -13.27 22.96 -0.84
N VAL A 40 -12.57 21.83 -0.85
CA VAL A 40 -13.01 20.66 -1.58
C VAL A 40 -14.37 20.29 -0.99
N PRO A 41 -15.48 20.32 -1.75
CA PRO A 41 -16.73 19.87 -1.21
C PRO A 41 -16.53 18.42 -0.76
N LEU A 42 -16.94 18.12 0.48
CA LEU A 42 -17.06 16.75 0.98
C LEU A 42 -18.14 16.07 0.15
N THR A 43 -17.76 15.65 -1.06
CA THR A 43 -18.54 14.73 -1.85
C THR A 43 -18.61 13.47 -1.01
N LYS A 44 -19.80 13.22 -0.46
CA LYS A 44 -20.19 11.91 0.07
C LYS A 44 -20.13 10.96 -1.12
N ARG A 45 -18.92 10.50 -1.46
CA ARG A 45 -18.74 9.37 -2.38
C ARG A 45 -19.26 8.17 -1.60
N THR A 46 -20.55 7.92 -1.69
CA THR A 46 -21.10 6.57 -1.54
C THR A 46 -20.53 5.77 -2.70
N ALA A 47 -19.27 5.41 -2.57
CA ALA A 47 -18.58 4.68 -3.60
C ALA A 47 -19.17 3.27 -3.58
N SER A 48 -20.14 3.03 -4.46
CA SER A 48 -20.50 1.70 -4.93
C SER A 48 -19.20 1.07 -5.44
N MET A 49 -18.52 0.34 -4.55
CA MET A 49 -17.34 -0.42 -4.90
C MET A 49 -17.83 -1.62 -5.70
N PRO A 50 -17.31 -1.88 -6.91
CA PRO A 50 -17.78 -3.00 -7.72
C PRO A 50 -17.53 -4.30 -6.96
N VAL A 51 -18.59 -5.11 -6.81
CA VAL A 51 -18.60 -6.39 -6.07
C VAL A 51 -17.46 -7.32 -6.49
N VAL A 52 -17.09 -7.31 -7.78
CA VAL A 52 -16.00 -8.11 -8.35
C VAL A 52 -14.63 -7.81 -7.73
N MET A 53 -14.36 -6.56 -7.32
CA MET A 53 -13.11 -6.20 -6.64
C MET A 53 -13.04 -6.74 -5.21
N MET A 54 -14.20 -7.07 -4.61
CA MET A 54 -14.24 -7.68 -3.28
C MET A 54 -13.94 -9.17 -3.33
N ALA A 55 -14.44 -9.90 -4.34
CA ALA A 55 -14.21 -11.34 -4.48
C ALA A 55 -12.72 -11.69 -4.51
N LYS A 56 -11.95 -11.07 -5.43
CA LYS A 56 -10.50 -11.27 -5.55
C LYS A 56 -9.73 -10.92 -4.27
N ARG A 57 -10.16 -9.88 -3.57
CA ARG A 57 -9.53 -9.48 -2.30
C ARG A 57 -9.73 -10.55 -1.22
N VAL A 58 -10.93 -11.12 -1.16
CA VAL A 58 -11.29 -12.15 -0.18
C VAL A 58 -10.54 -13.44 -0.47
N GLU A 59 -10.43 -13.83 -1.74
CA GLU A 59 -9.61 -14.97 -2.19
C GLU A 59 -8.14 -14.78 -1.81
N GLU A 60 -7.54 -13.65 -2.16
CA GLU A 60 -6.15 -13.32 -1.79
C GLU A 60 -5.95 -13.41 -0.26
N LEU A 61 -6.90 -12.94 0.56
CA LEU A 61 -6.76 -13.04 2.02
C LEU A 61 -6.86 -14.47 2.54
N LYS A 62 -7.67 -15.34 1.91
CA LYS A 62 -7.74 -16.76 2.26
C LYS A 62 -6.43 -17.46 1.94
N GLU A 63 -5.85 -17.20 0.76
CA GLU A 63 -4.54 -17.74 0.36
C GLU A 63 -3.45 -17.35 1.37
N ILE A 64 -3.37 -16.07 1.72
CA ILE A 64 -2.33 -15.57 2.64
C ILE A 64 -2.44 -16.22 4.02
N ARG A 65 -3.67 -16.48 4.49
CA ARG A 65 -3.89 -17.13 5.79
C ARG A 65 -3.49 -18.60 5.80
N GLN A 66 -3.50 -19.27 4.65
CA GLN A 66 -3.06 -20.66 4.49
C GLN A 66 -1.52 -20.79 4.47
N LEU A 67 -0.80 -19.75 4.05
CA LEU A 67 0.67 -19.75 3.99
C LEU A 67 1.32 -19.77 5.38
N THR A 68 2.50 -20.39 5.48
CA THR A 68 3.30 -20.34 6.72
C THR A 68 3.96 -18.97 6.91
N THR A 69 4.40 -18.65 8.13
CA THR A 69 5.06 -17.34 8.42
C THR A 69 6.37 -17.15 7.66
N GLU A 70 7.07 -18.24 7.36
CA GLU A 70 8.30 -18.28 6.57
C GLU A 70 8.01 -17.97 5.10
N GLN A 71 7.03 -18.67 4.50
CA GLN A 71 6.57 -18.41 3.14
C GLN A 71 6.10 -16.97 2.98
N ILE A 72 5.39 -16.43 3.98
CA ILE A 72 4.98 -15.02 3.99
C ILE A 72 6.19 -14.07 3.90
N ASN A 73 7.27 -14.37 4.62
CA ASN A 73 8.47 -13.53 4.59
C ASN A 73 9.19 -13.60 3.25
N GLU A 74 9.32 -14.79 2.68
CA GLU A 74 9.96 -15.00 1.37
C GLU A 74 9.18 -14.29 0.27
N GLU A 75 7.86 -14.46 0.23
CA GLU A 75 7.01 -13.83 -0.78
C GLU A 75 7.02 -12.30 -0.66
N VAL A 76 7.11 -11.76 0.56
CA VAL A 76 7.29 -10.31 0.77
C VAL A 76 8.62 -9.82 0.19
N ILE A 77 9.69 -10.60 0.28
CA ILE A 77 10.99 -10.24 -0.31
C ILE A 77 10.90 -10.27 -1.84
N ASP A 78 10.27 -11.30 -2.40
CA ASP A 78 10.17 -11.50 -3.84
C ASP A 78 9.29 -10.43 -4.50
N LEU A 79 8.12 -10.12 -3.92
CA LEU A 79 7.26 -9.02 -4.37
C LEU A 79 7.95 -7.65 -4.29
N LYS A 80 8.82 -7.44 -3.29
CA LYS A 80 9.62 -6.20 -3.21
C LYS A 80 10.68 -6.15 -4.31
N GLY A 81 11.30 -7.29 -4.64
CA GLY A 81 12.26 -7.41 -5.74
C GLY A 81 11.62 -7.10 -7.10
N GLU A 82 10.46 -7.70 -7.36
CA GLU A 82 9.67 -7.42 -8.57
C GLU A 82 9.25 -5.94 -8.66
N LEU A 83 8.93 -5.31 -7.52
CA LEU A 83 8.57 -3.90 -7.50
C LEU A 83 9.77 -2.97 -7.81
N VAL A 84 11.01 -3.42 -7.54
CA VAL A 84 12.21 -2.73 -8.03
C VAL A 84 12.30 -2.87 -9.55
N MET A 85 12.04 -4.06 -10.11
CA MET A 85 12.09 -4.25 -11.57
C MET A 85 11.04 -3.42 -12.31
N LEU A 86 9.81 -3.34 -11.80
CA LEU A 86 8.80 -2.45 -12.37
C LEU A 86 9.23 -0.98 -12.33
N ARG A 87 9.95 -0.55 -11.28
CA ARG A 87 10.52 0.82 -11.22
C ARG A 87 11.57 1.03 -12.29
N LEU A 88 12.45 0.05 -12.51
CA LEU A 88 13.49 0.11 -13.55
C LEU A 88 12.88 0.12 -14.96
N GLN A 89 11.89 -0.74 -15.23
CA GLN A 89 11.13 -0.73 -16.49
C GLN A 89 10.45 0.62 -16.73
N LYS A 90 9.84 1.19 -15.68
CA LYS A 90 9.23 2.52 -15.74
C LYS A 90 10.25 3.62 -16.06
N SER A 91 11.45 3.58 -15.48
CA SER A 91 12.50 4.55 -15.80
C SER A 91 13.07 4.36 -17.21
N ALA A 92 13.18 3.11 -17.67
CA ALA A 92 13.60 2.78 -19.04
C ALA A 92 12.55 3.17 -20.09
N ARG A 93 11.34 3.58 -19.66
CA ARG A 93 10.19 3.88 -20.52
C ARG A 93 9.72 2.68 -21.34
N ASN A 94 9.95 1.47 -20.83
CA ASN A 94 9.36 0.25 -21.39
C ASN A 94 7.86 0.24 -21.13
N GLU A 95 7.14 -0.57 -21.89
CA GLU A 95 5.72 -0.80 -21.66
C GLU A 95 5.52 -1.64 -20.38
N PHE A 96 4.73 -1.14 -19.43
CA PHE A 96 4.39 -1.85 -18.20
C PHE A 96 2.95 -1.52 -17.78
N LYS A 97 2.35 -2.41 -16.97
CA LYS A 97 1.01 -2.20 -16.41
C LYS A 97 1.10 -1.36 -15.13
N SER A 98 0.55 -0.14 -15.15
CA SER A 98 0.58 0.78 -14.00
C SER A 98 -0.21 0.27 -12.78
N SER A 99 -1.21 -0.58 -13.00
CA SER A 99 -2.00 -1.25 -11.95
C SER A 99 -1.16 -2.16 -11.05
N GLU A 100 -0.09 -2.76 -11.58
CA GLU A 100 0.74 -3.72 -10.84
C GLU A 100 1.46 -3.06 -9.66
N PHE A 101 1.91 -1.81 -9.80
CA PHE A 101 2.45 -1.03 -8.69
C PHE A 101 1.48 -0.95 -7.49
N GLY A 102 0.20 -0.74 -7.78
CA GLY A 102 -0.85 -0.67 -6.76
C GLY A 102 -1.14 -2.04 -6.17
N ARG A 103 -1.30 -3.05 -7.04
CA ARG A 103 -1.63 -4.43 -6.67
C ARG A 103 -0.55 -5.03 -5.77
N MET A 104 0.71 -4.96 -6.17
CA MET A 104 1.84 -5.53 -5.43
C MET A 104 2.03 -4.87 -4.06
N ARG A 105 1.96 -3.54 -3.97
CA ARG A 105 2.04 -2.84 -2.67
C ARG A 105 0.91 -3.24 -1.73
N LYS A 106 -0.31 -3.35 -2.26
CA LYS A 106 -1.48 -3.78 -1.49
C LYS A 106 -1.35 -5.25 -1.05
N ARG A 107 -0.77 -6.12 -1.89
CA ARG A 107 -0.50 -7.53 -1.53
C ARG A 107 0.52 -7.62 -0.40
N ILE A 108 1.67 -6.94 -0.51
CA ILE A 108 2.68 -6.85 0.56
C ILE A 108 2.06 -6.35 1.88
N ALA A 109 1.20 -5.32 1.81
CA ALA A 109 0.54 -4.79 3.00
C ALA A 109 -0.32 -5.86 3.70
N ARG A 110 -1.08 -6.66 2.94
CA ARG A 110 -1.92 -7.73 3.50
C ARG A 110 -1.09 -8.88 4.09
N MET A 111 0.02 -9.24 3.46
CA MET A 111 0.96 -10.23 4.00
C MET A 111 1.47 -9.79 5.38
N LEU A 112 1.86 -8.52 5.51
CA LEU A 112 2.35 -7.96 6.75
C LEU A 112 1.27 -7.81 7.82
N THR A 113 0.01 -7.56 7.45
CA THR A 113 -1.09 -7.54 8.41
C THR A 113 -1.34 -8.93 8.98
N VAL A 114 -1.42 -9.96 8.14
CA VAL A 114 -1.63 -11.35 8.60
C VAL A 114 -0.46 -11.82 9.48
N LYS A 115 0.79 -11.49 9.12
CA LYS A 115 1.94 -11.74 9.98
C LYS A 115 1.80 -11.07 11.35
N ARG A 116 1.33 -9.81 11.38
CA ARG A 116 1.15 -9.08 12.64
C ARG A 116 -0.02 -9.60 13.47
N GLU A 117 -1.09 -10.08 12.85
CA GLU A 117 -2.20 -10.77 13.52
C GLU A 117 -1.70 -12.00 14.27
N ARG A 118 -0.88 -12.84 13.62
CA ARG A 118 -0.24 -14.02 14.26
C ARG A 118 0.65 -13.64 15.45
N GLU A 119 1.48 -12.61 15.31
CA GLU A 119 2.30 -12.11 16.44
C GLU A 119 1.44 -11.63 17.62
N ILE A 120 0.22 -11.12 17.36
CA ILE A 120 -0.70 -10.69 18.42
C ILE A 120 -1.35 -11.91 19.09
N GLU A 121 -1.71 -12.93 18.33
CA GLU A 121 -2.22 -14.22 18.85
C GLU A 121 -1.20 -14.92 19.75
N GLU A 122 0.09 -14.85 19.40
CA GLU A 122 1.22 -15.32 20.23
C GLU A 122 1.47 -14.46 21.48
N GLY A 123 0.79 -13.32 21.64
CA GLY A 123 0.94 -12.42 22.78
C GLY A 123 2.16 -11.48 22.70
N ILE A 124 2.77 -11.32 21.53
CA ILE A 124 3.97 -10.48 21.36
C ILE A 124 3.58 -8.99 21.38
N GLY A 125 4.03 -8.31 22.43
CA GLY A 125 3.86 -6.86 22.58
C GLY A 125 4.56 -6.03 21.50
N LYS A 126 4.10 -4.79 21.32
CA LYS A 126 4.59 -3.88 20.24
C LYS A 126 6.11 -3.64 20.28
N ARG A 127 6.72 -3.56 21.47
CA ARG A 127 8.17 -3.32 21.60
C ARG A 127 9.00 -4.52 21.16
N LEU A 128 8.58 -5.73 21.52
CA LEU A 128 9.26 -6.96 21.13
C LEU A 128 9.14 -7.20 19.63
N SER A 129 7.93 -7.03 19.07
CA SER A 129 7.69 -7.11 17.62
C SER A 129 8.63 -6.18 16.83
N ARG A 130 8.80 -4.91 17.26
CA ARG A 130 9.75 -3.99 16.61
C ARG A 130 11.22 -4.44 16.70
N LYS A 131 11.63 -5.08 17.80
CA LYS A 131 13.00 -5.60 17.94
C LYS A 131 13.21 -6.79 16.98
N LEU A 132 12.24 -7.69 16.90
CA LEU A 132 12.26 -8.82 15.98
C LEU A 132 12.24 -8.36 14.52
N ASP A 133 11.38 -7.42 14.15
CA ASP A 133 11.31 -6.84 12.79
C ASP A 133 12.62 -6.16 12.39
N LYS A 134 13.26 -5.40 13.30
CA LYS A 134 14.59 -4.82 13.05
C LYS A 134 15.66 -5.88 12.85
N LYS A 135 15.67 -6.93 13.69
CA LYS A 135 16.62 -8.05 13.58
C LYS A 135 16.44 -8.76 12.24
N TRP A 136 15.20 -9.05 11.86
CA TRP A 136 14.86 -9.66 10.58
C TRP A 136 15.27 -8.79 9.40
N LYS A 137 14.95 -7.48 9.40
CA LYS A 137 15.37 -6.56 8.33
C LYS A 137 16.88 -6.50 8.16
N LYS A 138 17.64 -6.62 9.26
CA LYS A 138 19.11 -6.66 9.22
C LYS A 138 19.65 -7.98 8.63
N SER A 139 18.93 -9.09 8.78
CA SER A 139 19.35 -10.39 8.23
C SER A 139 18.96 -10.62 6.78
N ILE A 140 18.18 -9.72 6.15
CA ILE A 140 17.78 -9.87 4.75
C ILE A 140 18.99 -9.69 3.84
N VAL A 141 19.35 -10.75 3.11
CA VAL A 141 20.30 -10.71 2.00
C VAL A 141 19.55 -10.40 0.71
N VAL A 142 20.06 -9.43 -0.06
CA VAL A 142 19.45 -9.05 -1.35
C VAL A 142 19.67 -10.17 -2.37
N ARG A 143 18.57 -10.67 -2.93
CA ARG A 143 18.56 -11.69 -4.00
C ARG A 143 17.83 -11.16 -5.23
N PRO A 144 18.20 -11.59 -6.45
CA PRO A 144 17.44 -11.22 -7.64
C PRO A 144 16.03 -11.82 -7.58
N PRO A 145 15.01 -11.11 -8.09
CA PRO A 145 13.63 -11.58 -8.05
C PRO A 145 13.46 -12.85 -8.90
N PRO A 146 12.51 -13.72 -8.54
CA PRO A 146 12.33 -15.02 -9.18
C PRO A 146 11.98 -14.90 -10.67
N SER A 147 11.25 -13.87 -11.08
CA SER A 147 10.95 -13.61 -12.49
C SER A 147 12.21 -13.43 -13.35
N LEU A 148 13.22 -12.72 -12.86
CA LEU A 148 14.48 -12.57 -13.58
C LEU A 148 15.31 -13.84 -13.61
N LYS A 149 15.25 -14.67 -12.55
CA LYS A 149 15.94 -15.95 -12.53
C LYS A 149 15.38 -16.88 -13.60
N LYS A 150 14.06 -16.99 -13.67
CA LYS A 150 13.35 -17.80 -14.67
C LYS A 150 13.70 -17.39 -16.10
N LEU A 151 13.69 -16.09 -16.40
CA LEU A 151 14.06 -15.59 -17.73
C LEU A 151 15.49 -15.99 -18.12
N ARG A 152 16.45 -15.88 -17.20
CA ARG A 152 17.84 -16.28 -17.46
C ARG A 152 18.02 -17.79 -17.62
N GLU A 153 17.27 -18.57 -16.84
CA GLU A 153 17.28 -20.03 -16.93
C GLU A 153 16.70 -20.50 -18.28
N GLU A 154 15.63 -19.84 -18.76
CA GLU A 154 15.03 -20.09 -20.08
C GLU A 154 15.98 -19.71 -21.23
N GLU A 155 16.63 -18.54 -21.15
CA GLU A 155 17.63 -18.09 -22.13
C GLU A 155 18.82 -19.06 -22.20
N ALA A 156 19.38 -19.47 -21.06
CA ALA A 156 20.48 -20.42 -21.00
C ALA A 156 20.10 -21.81 -21.54
N ALA A 157 18.87 -22.26 -21.31
CA ALA A 157 18.37 -23.51 -21.87
C ALA A 157 18.19 -23.44 -23.39
N ALA A 158 17.77 -22.30 -23.92
CA ALA A 158 17.67 -22.08 -25.36
C ALA A 158 19.06 -22.07 -26.03
N GLU A 159 20.04 -21.39 -25.44
CA GLU A 159 21.42 -21.37 -25.94
C GLU A 159 22.05 -22.77 -25.91
N ALA A 160 21.82 -23.56 -24.86
CA ALA A 160 22.31 -24.94 -24.80
C ALA A 160 21.67 -25.83 -25.88
N ALA A 161 20.36 -25.70 -26.10
CA ALA A 161 19.66 -26.45 -27.14
C ALA A 161 20.07 -26.03 -28.57
N GLU A 162 20.41 -24.76 -28.78
CA GLU A 162 20.97 -24.29 -30.05
C GLU A 162 22.41 -24.78 -30.26
N ALA A 163 23.22 -24.82 -29.21
CA ALA A 163 24.58 -25.37 -29.26
C ALA A 163 24.58 -26.89 -29.53
N GLU A 164 23.66 -27.65 -28.95
CA GLU A 164 23.49 -29.08 -29.24
C GLU A 164 22.98 -29.35 -30.66
N LYS A 165 22.16 -28.47 -31.23
CA LYS A 165 21.69 -28.58 -32.62
C LYS A 165 22.75 -28.16 -33.65
N ALA A 166 23.73 -27.38 -33.23
CA ALA A 166 24.82 -26.90 -34.08
C ALA A 166 26.05 -27.82 -34.08
N ALA A 167 26.08 -28.84 -33.21
CA ALA A 167 27.10 -29.89 -33.14
C ALA A 167 26.68 -31.16 -33.89
#